data_AF-A0A6J7MBA2-F1
#
_entry.id   AF-A0A6J7MBA2-F1
#
_cell.length_a   1.000
_cell.length_b   1.000
_cell.length_c   1.000
_cell.angle_alpha   90.00
_cell.angle_beta   90.00
_cell.angle_gamma   90.00
#
_symmetry.space_group_name_H-M   'P 1'
#
loop_
_entity.id
_entity.type
_entity.pdbx_description
1 polymer ?
#
loop_
_entity_poly.entity_id
_entity_poly.type
_entity_poly.pdbx_seq_one_letter_code
_entity_poly.pdbx_strand_id
1 'polypeptide(L)'
;MGGRELDTGEAEDVERLIAYLDAHPAEARRLVWLVDINGERRYAVVPAGPYAPQAHDMMAALLLGLARGEVSVVSIPGLATGSTVSLRDGTSIPELRVTSLRSVFGWQPLQVARDSLAAVYRDAQAGSGESPISPDLDGVFGVGSGQRDQWSRLRRSPTPAIESAVEDFLSSVYFRAPQSPELARERALGFASVNGYQVATAFLDAMHDGLEFADARVEFSPFARVSGECWDVIVRFADPQRTTRSAREYRICVDVSDAQPVTVGRVRRWAAPR
;
A
#
# COMPACT_ATOMS: atom_id res chain seq x y z
N MET A 1 23.53 -34.70 -32.21
CA MET A 1 23.75 -33.29 -31.86
C MET A 1 22.43 -32.56 -32.05
N GLY A 2 21.59 -32.51 -31.01
CA GLY A 2 20.35 -31.75 -31.04
C GLY A 2 20.65 -30.33 -30.56
N GLY A 3 20.50 -29.35 -31.45
CA GLY A 3 20.63 -27.94 -31.11
C GLY A 3 19.66 -27.59 -30.00
N ARG A 4 20.21 -27.20 -28.84
CA ARG A 4 19.44 -26.70 -27.72
C ARG A 4 18.98 -25.30 -28.13
N GLU A 5 17.72 -25.23 -28.53
CA GLU A 5 17.05 -23.99 -28.90
C GLU A 5 17.22 -22.97 -27.76
N LEU A 6 17.64 -21.77 -28.14
CA LEU A 6 18.00 -20.69 -27.22
C LEU A 6 16.71 -20.09 -26.66
N ASP A 7 16.38 -20.49 -25.44
CA ASP A 7 15.29 -19.99 -24.61
C ASP A 7 15.36 -18.45 -24.45
N THR A 8 14.29 -17.80 -24.89
CA THR A 8 14.09 -16.34 -25.03
C THR A 8 13.59 -15.66 -23.76
N GLY A 9 13.37 -16.39 -22.66
CA GLY A 9 12.86 -15.81 -21.42
C GLY A 9 11.41 -15.33 -21.49
N GLU A 10 10.66 -15.79 -22.49
CA GLU A 10 9.19 -15.73 -22.44
C GLU A 10 8.71 -16.79 -21.44
N ALA A 11 7.74 -16.41 -20.60
CA ALA A 11 7.26 -17.21 -19.49
C ALA A 11 6.95 -18.65 -19.93
N GLU A 12 7.80 -19.60 -19.50
CA GLU A 12 7.34 -20.97 -19.31
C GLU A 12 6.05 -20.90 -18.49
N ASP A 13 5.05 -21.69 -18.89
CA ASP A 13 3.75 -21.83 -18.22
C ASP A 13 3.89 -21.62 -16.70
N VAL A 14 3.47 -20.44 -16.23
CA VAL A 14 3.66 -20.01 -14.84
C VAL A 14 3.01 -21.02 -13.90
N GLU A 15 1.85 -21.56 -14.27
CA GLU A 15 1.17 -22.55 -13.45
C GLU A 15 2.00 -23.82 -13.32
N ARG A 16 2.63 -24.25 -14.42
CA ARG A 16 3.55 -25.40 -14.40
C ARG A 16 4.81 -25.14 -13.58
N LEU A 17 5.41 -23.96 -13.69
CA LEU A 17 6.56 -23.57 -12.88
C LEU A 17 6.20 -23.61 -11.39
N ILE A 18 5.07 -23.02 -11.02
CA ILE A 18 4.63 -22.97 -9.62
C ILE A 18 4.29 -24.38 -9.11
N ALA A 19 3.59 -25.20 -9.88
CA ALA A 19 3.34 -26.59 -9.53
C ALA A 19 4.63 -27.40 -9.33
N TYR A 20 5.68 -27.09 -10.10
CA TYR A 20 7.00 -27.68 -9.93
C TYR A 20 7.68 -27.20 -8.63
N LEU A 21 7.62 -25.90 -8.31
CA LEU A 21 8.16 -25.34 -7.08
C LEU A 21 7.44 -25.88 -5.84
N ASP A 22 6.12 -26.11 -5.90
CA ASP A 22 5.36 -26.74 -4.80
C ASP A 22 5.87 -28.16 -4.50
N ALA A 23 6.24 -28.91 -5.54
CA ALA A 23 6.84 -30.23 -5.39
C ALA A 23 8.33 -30.17 -4.96
N HIS A 24 9.02 -29.06 -5.26
CA HIS A 24 10.45 -28.87 -5.00
C HIS A 24 10.77 -27.49 -4.40
N PRO A 25 10.32 -27.16 -3.16
CA PRO A 25 10.43 -25.80 -2.62
C PRO A 25 11.86 -25.25 -2.52
N ALA A 26 12.85 -26.14 -2.39
CA ALA A 26 14.26 -25.76 -2.35
C ALA A 26 14.76 -25.12 -3.65
N GLU A 27 14.10 -25.37 -4.78
CA GLU A 27 14.50 -24.83 -6.08
C GLU A 27 14.12 -23.37 -6.28
N ALA A 28 13.16 -22.85 -5.52
CA ALA A 28 12.79 -21.44 -5.58
C ALA A 28 13.96 -20.49 -5.24
N ARG A 29 14.94 -20.97 -4.46
CA ARG A 29 16.20 -20.26 -4.14
C ARG A 29 17.14 -20.09 -5.33
N ARG A 30 16.91 -20.84 -6.41
CA ARG A 30 17.71 -20.78 -7.64
C ARG A 30 17.14 -19.78 -8.64
N LEU A 31 15.95 -19.24 -8.37
CA LEU A 31 15.28 -18.27 -9.20
C LEU A 31 15.66 -16.85 -8.78
N VAL A 32 15.74 -15.97 -9.78
CA VAL A 32 15.82 -14.53 -9.58
C VAL A 32 14.42 -13.95 -9.75
N TRP A 33 13.87 -13.38 -8.68
CA TRP A 33 12.56 -12.74 -8.70
C TRP A 33 12.74 -11.31 -9.18
N LEU A 34 11.97 -10.88 -10.17
CA LEU A 34 12.09 -9.54 -10.75
C LEU A 34 10.87 -8.70 -10.40
N VAL A 35 11.12 -7.46 -9.97
CA VAL A 35 10.09 -6.45 -9.81
C VAL A 35 10.11 -5.54 -11.02
N ASP A 36 9.03 -5.60 -11.77
CA ASP A 36 8.76 -4.68 -12.86
C ASP A 36 7.96 -3.48 -12.35
N ILE A 37 8.39 -2.28 -12.73
CA ILE A 37 7.62 -1.05 -12.50
C ILE A 37 7.51 -0.34 -13.84
N ASN A 38 6.27 -0.17 -14.33
CA ASN A 38 5.96 0.51 -15.60
C ASN A 38 6.68 -0.07 -16.83
N GLY A 39 6.90 -1.39 -16.87
CA GLY A 39 7.56 -2.10 -17.96
C GLY A 39 9.08 -2.12 -17.89
N GLU A 40 9.68 -1.63 -16.80
CA GLU A 40 11.11 -1.68 -16.54
C GLU A 40 11.41 -2.66 -15.42
N ARG A 41 12.36 -3.58 -15.63
CA ARG A 41 12.89 -4.46 -14.59
C ARG A 41 13.76 -3.63 -13.62
N ARG A 42 13.18 -3.21 -12.48
CA ARG A 42 13.84 -2.27 -11.55
C ARG A 42 14.71 -2.95 -10.52
N TYR A 43 14.26 -4.09 -9.97
CA TYR A 43 14.98 -4.80 -8.92
C TYR A 43 14.95 -6.31 -9.08
N ALA A 44 16.01 -6.95 -8.62
CA ALA A 44 16.03 -8.37 -8.31
C ALA A 44 15.73 -8.57 -6.82
N VAL A 45 14.61 -9.20 -6.49
CA VAL A 45 14.22 -9.53 -5.12
C VAL A 45 15.03 -10.72 -4.63
N VAL A 46 15.76 -10.48 -3.53
CA VAL A 46 16.59 -11.48 -2.87
C VAL A 46 16.05 -11.71 -1.46
N PRO A 47 15.25 -12.77 -1.25
CA PRO A 47 14.84 -13.20 0.07
C PRO A 47 16.04 -13.56 0.95
N ALA A 48 16.10 -12.99 2.16
CA ALA A 48 17.22 -13.17 3.07
C ALA A 48 16.76 -13.37 4.52
N GLY A 49 17.62 -14.00 5.33
CA GLY A 49 17.35 -14.24 6.74
C GLY A 49 16.45 -15.45 7.00
N PRO A 50 15.94 -15.58 8.25
CA PRO A 50 15.19 -16.77 8.69
C PRO A 50 13.90 -17.05 7.90
N TYR A 51 13.30 -16.01 7.31
CA TYR A 51 12.05 -16.10 6.55
C TYR A 51 12.25 -16.24 5.03
N ALA A 52 13.49 -16.43 4.57
CA ALA A 52 13.77 -16.55 3.14
C ALA A 52 12.95 -17.65 2.43
N PRO A 53 12.74 -18.85 3.01
CA PRO A 53 11.89 -19.88 2.38
C PRO A 53 10.47 -19.38 2.14
N GLN A 54 9.83 -18.82 3.17
CA GLN A 54 8.46 -18.33 3.07
C GLN A 54 8.34 -17.11 2.14
N ALA A 55 9.40 -16.32 2.02
CA ALA A 55 9.43 -15.19 1.11
C ALA A 55 9.49 -15.66 -0.34
N HIS A 56 10.21 -16.74 -0.64
CA HIS A 56 10.14 -17.40 -1.94
C HIS A 56 8.73 -17.94 -2.23
N ASP A 57 8.10 -18.63 -1.27
CA ASP A 57 6.73 -19.13 -1.42
C ASP A 57 5.74 -17.97 -1.67
N MET A 58 5.92 -16.84 -0.99
CA MET A 58 5.13 -15.63 -1.20
C MET A 58 5.32 -15.07 -2.61
N MET A 59 6.56 -14.96 -3.10
CA MET A 59 6.81 -14.47 -4.48
C MET A 59 6.18 -15.41 -5.53
N ALA A 60 6.24 -16.72 -5.30
CA ALA A 60 5.59 -17.73 -6.15
C ALA A 60 4.06 -17.54 -6.17
N ALA A 61 3.45 -17.38 -4.99
CA ALA A 61 2.01 -17.13 -4.87
C ALA A 61 1.58 -15.81 -5.55
N LEU A 62 2.36 -14.73 -5.40
CA LEU A 62 2.09 -13.45 -6.07
C LEU A 62 2.19 -13.58 -7.58
N LEU A 63 3.21 -14.28 -8.09
CA LEU A 63 3.39 -14.51 -9.52
C LEU A 63 2.22 -15.31 -10.11
N LEU A 64 1.76 -16.35 -9.41
CA LEU A 64 0.59 -17.13 -9.82
C LEU A 64 -0.69 -16.27 -9.83
N GLY A 65 -0.90 -15.47 -8.78
CA GLY A 65 -2.04 -14.56 -8.68
C GLY A 65 -2.06 -13.52 -9.81
N LEU A 66 -0.90 -12.98 -10.18
CA LEU A 66 -0.74 -12.09 -11.34
C LEU A 66 -1.09 -12.82 -12.65
N ALA A 67 -0.57 -14.04 -12.85
CA ALA A 67 -0.83 -14.83 -14.06
C ALA A 67 -2.31 -15.18 -14.24
N ARG A 68 -3.04 -15.39 -13.14
CA ARG A 68 -4.49 -15.65 -13.14
C ARG A 68 -5.36 -14.41 -13.20
N GLY A 69 -4.77 -13.22 -13.07
CA GLY A 69 -5.50 -11.96 -12.96
C GLY A 69 -6.23 -11.77 -11.62
N GLU A 70 -5.95 -12.61 -10.62
CA GLU A 70 -6.48 -12.49 -9.25
C GLU A 70 -5.78 -11.37 -8.47
N VAL A 71 -4.54 -11.05 -8.85
CA VAL A 71 -3.75 -9.92 -8.35
C VAL A 71 -3.51 -8.98 -9.51
N SER A 72 -3.68 -7.68 -9.30
CA SER A 72 -3.35 -6.66 -10.31
C SER A 72 -2.09 -5.89 -9.96
N VAL A 73 -1.78 -5.79 -8.66
CA VAL A 73 -0.64 -5.02 -8.16
C VAL A 73 -0.04 -5.72 -6.94
N VAL A 74 1.26 -5.55 -6.76
CA VAL A 74 2.00 -6.07 -5.61
C VAL A 74 2.69 -4.96 -4.83
N SER A 75 2.85 -5.16 -3.53
CA SER A 75 3.71 -4.36 -2.67
C SER A 75 4.82 -5.26 -2.14
N ILE A 76 6.08 -4.85 -2.33
CA ILE A 76 7.26 -5.61 -1.92
C ILE A 76 8.21 -4.66 -1.18
N PRO A 77 8.08 -4.53 0.15
CA PRO A 77 9.04 -3.78 0.95
C PRO A 77 10.38 -4.50 1.00
N GLY A 78 11.47 -3.74 0.90
CA GLY A 78 12.82 -4.28 0.98
C GLY A 78 13.87 -3.19 1.10
N LEU A 79 15.11 -3.61 1.32
CA LEU A 79 16.26 -2.73 1.38
C LEU A 79 17.01 -2.82 0.06
N ALA A 80 17.04 -1.70 -0.68
CA ALA A 80 17.92 -1.58 -1.84
C ALA A 80 19.37 -1.63 -1.36
N THR A 81 20.13 -2.59 -1.86
CA THR A 81 21.55 -2.75 -1.49
C THR A 81 22.46 -2.10 -2.55
N GLY A 82 23.75 -1.94 -2.25
CA GLY A 82 24.74 -1.57 -3.26
C GLY A 82 25.14 -2.72 -4.20
N SER A 83 24.57 -3.92 -3.99
CA SER A 83 24.84 -5.11 -4.79
C SER A 83 23.91 -5.20 -5.99
N THR A 84 24.34 -5.93 -7.01
CA THR A 84 23.57 -6.18 -8.23
C THR A 84 23.52 -7.67 -8.52
N VAL A 85 22.44 -8.10 -9.17
CA VAL A 85 22.25 -9.47 -9.65
C VAL A 85 22.39 -9.48 -11.17
N SER A 86 23.27 -10.31 -11.69
CA SER A 86 23.41 -10.52 -13.13
C SER A 86 22.32 -11.47 -13.63
N LEU A 87 21.51 -10.99 -14.56
CA LEU A 87 20.53 -11.80 -15.28
C LEU A 87 21.21 -12.64 -16.36
N ARG A 88 20.47 -13.62 -16.88
CA ARG A 88 20.95 -14.54 -17.92
C ARG A 88 21.31 -13.83 -19.23
N ASP A 89 20.66 -12.71 -19.52
CA ASP A 89 20.95 -11.86 -20.68
C ASP A 89 22.19 -10.95 -20.47
N GLY A 90 22.83 -11.03 -19.31
CA GLY A 90 23.99 -10.20 -18.94
C GLY A 90 23.61 -8.84 -18.34
N THR A 91 22.33 -8.50 -18.30
CA THR A 91 21.84 -7.27 -17.63
C THR A 91 22.13 -7.34 -16.15
N SER A 92 22.66 -6.25 -15.59
CA SER A 92 22.89 -6.11 -14.15
C SER A 92 21.78 -5.28 -13.52
N ILE A 93 21.06 -5.85 -12.53
CA ILE A 93 19.92 -5.20 -11.88
C ILE A 93 20.20 -5.03 -10.38
N PRO A 94 19.85 -3.88 -9.76
CA PRO A 94 19.97 -3.68 -8.32
C PRO A 94 19.27 -4.77 -7.49
N GLU A 95 19.93 -5.22 -6.43
CA GLU A 95 19.35 -6.15 -5.47
C GLU A 95 18.44 -5.42 -4.48
N LEU A 96 17.20 -5.89 -4.37
CA LEU A 96 16.25 -5.56 -3.31
C LEU A 96 16.19 -6.70 -2.29
N ARG A 97 16.78 -6.49 -1.13
CA ARG A 97 16.83 -7.50 -0.07
C ARG A 97 15.53 -7.49 0.74
N VAL A 98 14.85 -8.64 0.77
CA VAL A 98 13.59 -8.82 1.51
C VAL A 98 13.84 -9.73 2.71
N THR A 99 13.66 -9.20 3.92
CA THR A 99 13.94 -9.92 5.19
C THR A 99 12.69 -10.27 5.98
N SER A 100 11.53 -9.78 5.54
CA SER A 100 10.24 -9.95 6.21
C SER A 100 9.15 -10.24 5.18
N LEU A 101 8.14 -11.00 5.60
CA LEU A 101 6.90 -11.18 4.84
C LEU A 101 5.90 -10.06 5.13
N ARG A 102 6.13 -9.28 6.19
CA ARG A 102 5.20 -8.24 6.58
C ARG A 102 5.17 -7.18 5.49
N SER A 103 3.97 -6.70 5.17
CA SER A 103 3.74 -5.72 4.12
C SER A 103 4.06 -6.20 2.69
N VAL A 104 4.33 -7.50 2.49
CA VAL A 104 4.34 -8.12 1.16
C VAL A 104 2.92 -8.56 0.81
N PHE A 105 2.30 -7.91 -0.17
CA PHE A 105 0.89 -8.14 -0.51
C PHE A 105 0.66 -8.12 -2.01
N GLY A 106 -0.28 -8.94 -2.47
CA GLY A 106 -0.90 -8.84 -3.79
C GLY A 106 -2.35 -8.44 -3.61
N TRP A 107 -2.83 -7.51 -4.43
CA TRP A 107 -4.17 -6.97 -4.25
C TRP A 107 -4.77 -6.46 -5.57
N GLN A 108 -6.09 -6.25 -5.52
CA GLN A 108 -6.88 -5.57 -6.55
C GLN A 108 -7.48 -4.30 -5.95
N PRO A 109 -7.48 -3.16 -6.68
CA PRO A 109 -8.03 -1.90 -6.19
C PRO A 109 -9.46 -1.99 -5.63
N LEU A 110 -10.36 -2.65 -6.37
CA LEU A 110 -11.74 -2.82 -5.94
C LEU A 110 -11.87 -3.62 -4.64
N GLN A 111 -11.08 -4.69 -4.49
CA GLN A 111 -11.12 -5.54 -3.31
C GLN A 111 -10.64 -4.75 -2.08
N VAL A 112 -9.51 -4.04 -2.19
CA VAL A 112 -8.99 -3.20 -1.09
C VAL A 112 -9.97 -2.08 -0.73
N ALA A 113 -10.60 -1.45 -1.72
CA ALA A 113 -11.63 -0.42 -1.50
C ALA A 113 -12.78 -0.97 -0.66
N ARG A 114 -13.35 -2.11 -1.06
CA ARG A 114 -14.47 -2.76 -0.36
C ARG A 114 -14.10 -3.20 1.05
N ASP A 115 -12.97 -3.89 1.21
CA ASP A 115 -12.54 -4.41 2.50
C ASP A 115 -12.25 -3.27 3.48
N SER A 116 -11.58 -2.22 3.00
CA SER A 116 -11.28 -1.03 3.81
C SER A 116 -12.56 -0.30 4.23
N LEU A 117 -13.50 -0.07 3.30
CA LEU A 117 -14.79 0.58 3.61
C LEU A 117 -15.62 -0.27 4.58
N ALA A 118 -15.66 -1.59 4.40
CA ALA A 118 -16.35 -2.51 5.29
C ALA A 118 -15.73 -2.51 6.69
N ALA A 119 -14.40 -2.50 6.80
CA ALA A 119 -13.70 -2.40 8.08
C ALA A 119 -14.04 -1.10 8.81
N VAL A 120 -13.90 0.05 8.14
CA VAL A 120 -14.23 1.37 8.70
C VAL A 120 -15.69 1.43 9.16
N TYR A 121 -16.61 0.92 8.34
CA TYR A 121 -18.03 0.89 8.68
C TYR A 121 -18.29 0.01 9.92
N ARG A 122 -17.73 -1.20 9.98
CA ARG A 122 -17.87 -2.09 11.14
C ARG A 122 -17.34 -1.46 12.42
N ASP A 123 -16.17 -0.84 12.37
CA ASP A 123 -15.54 -0.23 13.53
C ASP A 123 -16.31 1.00 14.02
N ALA A 124 -16.87 1.79 13.09
CA ALA A 124 -17.76 2.90 13.41
C ALA A 124 -19.05 2.44 14.11
N GLN A 125 -19.58 1.27 13.73
CA GLN A 125 -20.76 0.68 14.36
C GLN A 125 -20.46 0.14 15.76
N ALA A 126 -19.30 -0.51 15.93
CA ALA A 126 -18.84 -1.02 17.22
C ALA A 126 -18.48 0.10 18.23
N GLY A 127 -18.31 1.34 17.76
CA GLY A 127 -17.84 2.45 18.60
C GLY A 127 -16.37 2.33 19.01
N SER A 128 -15.64 1.36 18.43
CA SER A 128 -14.22 1.13 18.62
C SER A 128 -13.42 2.07 17.72
N GLY A 129 -13.24 3.31 18.15
CA GLY A 129 -12.26 4.18 17.49
C GLY A 129 -10.87 3.78 17.94
N GLU A 130 -10.09 3.06 17.11
CA GLU A 130 -8.69 2.64 17.31
C GLU A 130 -7.96 3.43 18.41
N SER A 131 -7.97 2.95 19.65
CA SER A 131 -6.98 3.37 20.65
C SER A 131 -6.08 2.16 20.88
N PRO A 132 -4.82 2.19 20.43
CA PRO A 132 -3.84 1.15 20.78
C PRO A 132 -3.40 1.24 22.25
N ILE A 133 -3.93 2.21 23.00
CA ILE A 133 -3.61 2.47 24.41
C ILE A 133 -4.83 2.04 25.24
N SER A 134 -4.59 1.21 26.25
CA SER A 134 -5.61 0.75 27.20
C SER A 134 -6.37 1.94 27.79
N PRO A 135 -7.71 1.87 27.92
CA PRO A 135 -8.53 2.94 28.49
C PRO A 135 -8.09 3.39 29.89
N ASP A 136 -7.34 2.56 30.63
CA ASP A 136 -6.82 2.88 31.96
C ASP A 136 -5.61 3.84 31.96
N LEU A 137 -4.93 4.04 30.82
CA LEU A 137 -3.76 4.93 30.72
C LEU A 137 -4.12 6.37 30.30
N ASP A 138 -5.36 6.61 29.86
CA ASP A 138 -5.84 7.92 29.41
C ASP A 138 -5.80 8.98 30.55
N GLY A 139 -5.92 8.55 31.81
CA GLY A 139 -5.89 9.43 32.99
C GLY A 139 -4.48 9.87 33.43
N VAL A 140 -3.44 9.08 33.15
CA VAL A 140 -2.09 9.31 33.69
C VAL A 140 -1.33 10.37 32.89
N PHE A 141 -1.59 10.49 31.58
CA PHE A 141 -0.89 11.42 30.70
C PHE A 141 -1.67 12.71 30.38
N GLY A 142 -2.79 12.96 31.05
CA GLY A 142 -3.65 14.11 30.74
C GLY A 142 -4.23 14.08 29.32
N VAL A 143 -4.27 12.89 28.69
CA VAL A 143 -4.94 12.64 27.42
C VAL A 143 -6.43 12.47 27.70
N GLY A 144 -7.01 13.43 28.40
CA GLY A 144 -8.40 13.39 28.78
C GLY A 144 -9.25 13.44 27.53
N SER A 145 -9.91 12.33 27.19
CA SER A 145 -11.15 12.18 26.41
C SER A 145 -11.45 13.29 25.37
N GLY A 146 -10.42 13.75 24.67
CA GLY A 146 -10.46 14.96 23.87
C GLY A 146 -11.28 14.66 22.64
N GLN A 147 -12.54 15.13 22.67
CA GLN A 147 -13.57 14.93 21.65
C GLN A 147 -13.51 13.54 21.00
N ARG A 148 -14.34 12.63 21.50
CA ARG A 148 -14.88 11.55 20.65
C ARG A 148 -15.72 12.18 19.55
N ASP A 149 -15.09 12.93 18.64
CA ASP A 149 -15.60 13.15 17.29
C ASP A 149 -15.54 11.78 16.61
N GLN A 150 -16.41 10.87 17.06
CA GLN A 150 -16.75 9.71 16.28
C GLN A 150 -17.45 10.30 15.07
N TRP A 151 -16.76 10.26 13.93
CA TRP A 151 -17.28 10.78 12.67
C TRP A 151 -18.59 10.07 12.39
N SER A 152 -19.72 10.69 12.77
CA SER A 152 -21.04 10.05 12.77
C SER A 152 -21.45 9.61 11.37
N ARG A 153 -20.87 10.24 10.34
CA ARG A 153 -21.00 9.87 8.94
C ARG A 153 -20.38 8.52 8.58
N LEU A 154 -19.41 8.02 9.34
CA LEU A 154 -18.85 6.67 9.14
C LEU A 154 -19.83 5.56 9.52
N ARG A 155 -20.88 5.86 10.30
CA ARG A 155 -21.96 4.92 10.66
C ARG A 155 -23.00 4.75 9.55
N ARG A 156 -22.87 5.50 8.46
CA ARG A 156 -23.70 5.31 7.26
C ARG A 156 -23.04 4.24 6.39
N SER A 157 -23.84 3.35 5.81
CA SER A 157 -23.33 2.29 4.94
C SER A 157 -22.58 2.88 3.76
N PRO A 158 -21.42 2.31 3.36
CA PRO A 158 -20.79 2.62 2.08
C PRO A 158 -21.78 2.43 0.94
N THR A 159 -21.66 3.27 -0.09
CA THR A 159 -22.45 3.19 -1.33
C THR A 159 -21.56 2.78 -2.49
N PRO A 160 -22.11 2.22 -3.59
CA PRO A 160 -21.30 1.85 -4.76
C PRO A 160 -20.50 3.02 -5.33
N ALA A 161 -21.00 4.25 -5.24
CA ALA A 161 -20.28 5.45 -5.67
C ALA A 161 -19.01 5.71 -4.81
N ILE A 162 -19.08 5.43 -3.50
CA ILE A 162 -17.92 5.55 -2.61
C ILE A 162 -16.91 4.43 -2.89
N GLU A 163 -17.39 3.21 -3.14
CA GLU A 163 -16.52 2.09 -3.55
C GLU A 163 -15.73 2.43 -4.81
N SER A 164 -16.42 2.89 -5.86
CA SER A 164 -15.76 3.31 -7.12
C SER A 164 -14.81 4.48 -6.92
N ALA A 165 -15.16 5.48 -6.10
CA ALA A 165 -14.27 6.61 -5.87
C ALA A 165 -12.97 6.22 -5.13
N VAL A 166 -13.05 5.28 -4.18
CA VAL A 166 -11.86 4.72 -3.52
C VAL A 166 -11.06 3.87 -4.51
N GLU A 167 -11.71 3.02 -5.30
CA GLU A 167 -11.07 2.22 -6.34
C GLU A 167 -10.30 3.09 -7.35
N ASP A 168 -10.93 4.16 -7.85
CA ASP A 168 -10.33 5.11 -8.79
C ASP A 168 -9.12 5.81 -8.17
N PHE A 169 -9.22 6.22 -6.90
CA PHE A 169 -8.09 6.80 -6.18
C PHE A 169 -6.93 5.82 -6.07
N LEU A 170 -7.18 4.60 -5.59
CA LEU A 170 -6.15 3.58 -5.46
C LEU A 170 -5.51 3.27 -6.82
N SER A 171 -6.32 3.06 -7.86
CA SER A 171 -5.85 2.84 -9.22
C SER A 171 -5.01 4.01 -9.74
N SER A 172 -5.39 5.26 -9.44
CA SER A 172 -4.63 6.44 -9.84
C SER A 172 -3.25 6.51 -9.18
N VAL A 173 -3.12 6.07 -7.93
CA VAL A 173 -1.83 6.00 -7.24
C VAL A 173 -0.89 5.01 -7.92
N TYR A 174 -1.40 3.89 -8.44
CA TYR A 174 -0.54 2.88 -9.06
C TYR A 174 -0.28 3.11 -10.54
N PHE A 175 -1.31 3.40 -11.32
CA PHE A 175 -1.21 3.46 -12.78
C PHE A 175 -0.88 4.85 -13.33
N ARG A 176 -0.95 5.89 -12.49
CA ARG A 176 -0.74 7.27 -12.93
C ARG A 176 0.31 8.02 -12.11
N ALA A 177 0.42 7.80 -10.80
CA ALA A 177 1.41 8.52 -10.01
C ALA A 177 2.84 8.03 -10.31
N PRO A 178 3.87 8.89 -10.15
CA PRO A 178 5.26 8.45 -10.19
C PRO A 178 5.52 7.33 -9.15
N GLN A 179 6.24 6.30 -9.59
CA GLN A 179 6.56 5.10 -8.83
C GLN A 179 8.08 4.96 -8.68
N SER A 180 8.73 5.93 -8.03
CA SER A 180 10.16 5.94 -7.75
C SER A 180 10.39 5.55 -6.29
N PRO A 181 10.72 4.28 -5.98
CA PRO A 181 10.85 3.81 -4.60
C PRO A 181 11.92 4.55 -3.79
N GLU A 182 12.83 5.24 -4.48
CA GLU A 182 13.97 5.91 -3.85
C GLU A 182 13.54 7.22 -3.20
N LEU A 183 12.40 7.75 -3.63
CA LEU A 183 11.82 8.99 -3.12
C LEU A 183 10.84 8.67 -2.01
N ALA A 184 11.17 9.11 -0.80
CA ALA A 184 10.37 8.88 0.40
C ALA A 184 8.91 9.33 0.27
N ARG A 185 8.67 10.47 -0.40
CA ARG A 185 7.32 10.96 -0.71
C ARG A 185 6.48 9.96 -1.54
N GLU A 186 7.11 9.23 -2.46
CA GLU A 186 6.43 8.29 -3.36
C GLU A 186 6.22 6.96 -2.64
N ARG A 187 7.16 6.54 -1.77
CA ARG A 187 6.93 5.44 -0.83
C ARG A 187 5.74 5.71 0.09
N ALA A 188 5.62 6.93 0.61
CA ALA A 188 4.51 7.31 1.48
C ALA A 188 3.16 7.26 0.75
N LEU A 189 3.10 7.76 -0.49
CA LEU A 189 1.91 7.66 -1.33
C LEU A 189 1.55 6.21 -1.63
N GLY A 190 2.52 5.40 -2.07
CA GLY A 190 2.33 3.99 -2.39
C GLY A 190 1.95 3.14 -1.17
N PHE A 191 2.41 3.51 0.03
CA PHE A 191 1.97 2.84 1.25
C PHE A 191 0.52 3.21 1.61
N ALA A 192 0.11 4.46 1.44
CA ALA A 192 -1.27 4.89 1.72
C ALA A 192 -2.30 4.14 0.88
N SER A 193 -1.93 3.66 -0.30
CA SER A 193 -2.81 2.86 -1.15
C SER A 193 -2.84 1.37 -0.79
N VAL A 194 -1.80 0.84 -0.13
CA VAL A 194 -1.83 -0.51 0.47
C VAL A 194 -2.62 -0.49 1.78
N ASN A 195 -2.41 0.53 2.62
CA ASN A 195 -3.13 0.71 3.87
C ASN A 195 -4.42 1.53 3.66
N GLY A 196 -5.35 0.94 2.89
CA GLY A 196 -6.58 1.60 2.45
C GLY A 196 -7.55 2.03 3.55
N TYR A 197 -7.41 1.55 4.79
CA TYR A 197 -8.32 1.86 5.89
C TYR A 197 -8.45 3.38 6.16
N GLN A 198 -7.33 4.09 6.19
CA GLN A 198 -7.31 5.53 6.45
C GLN A 198 -7.86 6.34 5.28
N VAL A 199 -7.58 5.88 4.05
CA VAL A 199 -8.15 6.45 2.83
C VAL A 199 -9.66 6.25 2.83
N ALA A 200 -10.15 5.03 3.05
CA ALA A 200 -11.57 4.71 3.14
C ALA A 200 -12.28 5.55 4.22
N THR A 201 -11.62 5.79 5.35
CA THR A 201 -12.11 6.68 6.41
C THR A 201 -12.36 8.11 5.89
N ALA A 202 -11.41 8.66 5.11
CA ALA A 202 -11.56 9.99 4.50
C ALA A 202 -12.70 10.03 3.47
N PHE A 203 -12.73 9.07 2.53
CA PHE A 203 -13.75 9.00 1.48
C PHE A 203 -15.16 8.83 2.07
N LEU A 204 -15.32 7.93 3.04
CA LEU A 204 -16.62 7.66 3.66
C LEU A 204 -17.19 8.89 4.38
N ASP A 205 -16.37 9.63 5.13
CA ASP A 205 -16.84 10.86 5.79
C ASP A 205 -17.08 12.01 4.81
N ALA A 206 -16.21 12.20 3.80
CA ALA A 206 -16.31 13.30 2.84
C ALA A 206 -17.53 13.14 1.93
N MET A 207 -17.70 11.97 1.35
CA MET A 207 -18.75 11.71 0.35
C MET A 207 -20.14 11.63 0.99
N HIS A 208 -20.25 11.15 2.23
CA HIS A 208 -21.50 11.26 2.99
C HIS A 208 -21.86 12.70 3.39
N ASP A 209 -20.94 13.64 3.26
CA ASP A 209 -21.17 15.07 3.42
C ASP A 209 -21.41 15.78 2.07
N GLY A 210 -21.52 15.02 0.98
CA GLY A 210 -21.74 15.53 -0.38
C GLY A 210 -20.52 16.23 -0.99
N LEU A 211 -19.31 15.86 -0.56
CA LEU A 211 -18.06 16.27 -1.21
C LEU A 211 -17.58 15.18 -2.15
N GLU A 212 -16.86 15.55 -3.19
CA GLU A 212 -16.21 14.64 -4.14
C GLU A 212 -14.69 14.76 -4.05
N PHE A 213 -13.99 13.67 -4.38
CA PHE A 213 -12.53 13.66 -4.41
C PHE A 213 -12.04 14.69 -5.44
N ALA A 214 -11.12 15.56 -5.02
CA ALA A 214 -10.57 16.62 -5.85
C ALA A 214 -9.13 16.28 -6.27
N ASP A 215 -8.25 16.08 -5.30
CA ASP A 215 -6.85 15.76 -5.52
C ASP A 215 -6.22 15.11 -4.29
N ALA A 216 -5.01 14.58 -4.47
CA ALA A 216 -4.14 14.17 -3.39
C ALA A 216 -2.73 14.70 -3.60
N ARG A 217 -2.07 15.07 -2.51
CA ARG A 217 -0.69 15.55 -2.51
C ARG A 217 0.07 14.97 -1.31
N VAL A 218 1.39 15.00 -1.39
CA VAL A 218 2.27 14.51 -0.34
C VAL A 218 3.23 15.60 0.09
N GLU A 219 3.25 15.89 1.37
CA GLU A 219 4.07 16.94 1.98
C GLU A 219 4.94 16.35 3.09
N PHE A 220 6.09 16.97 3.36
CA PHE A 220 6.91 16.56 4.50
C PHE A 220 6.19 16.87 5.81
N SER A 221 6.16 15.90 6.73
CA SER A 221 5.48 16.08 8.01
C SER A 221 6.45 16.57 9.10
N PRO A 222 6.18 17.71 9.76
CA PRO A 222 7.01 18.18 10.86
C PRO A 222 6.81 17.37 12.16
N PHE A 223 5.88 16.41 12.18
CA PHE A 223 5.50 15.64 13.37
C PHE A 223 6.27 14.32 13.52
N ALA A 224 7.39 14.16 12.80
CA ALA A 224 8.26 13.01 12.94
C ALA A 224 8.96 13.00 14.31
N ARG A 225 9.14 11.81 14.89
CA ARG A 225 10.08 11.61 16.00
C ARG A 225 11.51 11.84 15.52
N VAL A 226 12.45 12.03 16.45
CA VAL A 226 13.88 12.01 16.12
C VAL A 226 14.20 10.70 15.39
N SER A 227 14.84 10.77 14.21
CA SER A 227 15.10 9.69 13.24
C SER A 227 13.91 9.16 12.41
N GLY A 228 12.71 9.71 12.59
CA GLY A 228 11.58 9.40 11.71
C GLY A 228 11.65 10.16 10.38
N GLU A 229 11.10 9.57 9.32
CA GLU A 229 10.95 10.21 8.02
C GLU A 229 9.46 10.22 7.68
N CYS A 230 8.74 11.17 8.25
CA CYS A 230 7.29 11.24 8.10
C CYS A 230 6.87 12.14 6.93
N TRP A 231 5.91 11.64 6.15
CA TRP A 231 5.26 12.37 5.08
C TRP A 231 3.75 12.34 5.28
N ASP A 232 3.11 13.48 5.05
CA ASP A 232 1.68 13.65 5.14
C ASP A 232 1.06 13.48 3.75
N VAL A 233 0.29 12.40 3.57
CA VAL A 233 -0.58 12.20 2.41
C VAL A 233 -1.89 12.94 2.68
N ILE A 234 -2.09 14.02 1.94
CA ILE A 234 -3.24 14.92 2.06
C ILE A 234 -4.23 14.59 0.95
N VAL A 235 -5.40 14.07 1.33
CA VAL A 235 -6.51 13.77 0.42
C VAL A 235 -7.53 14.88 0.53
N ARG A 236 -7.83 15.54 -0.59
CA ARG A 236 -8.66 16.74 -0.65
C ARG A 236 -9.98 16.47 -1.34
N PHE A 237 -11.06 17.01 -0.77
CA PHE A 237 -12.42 16.88 -1.28
C PHE A 237 -13.09 18.26 -1.40
N ALA A 238 -13.91 18.44 -2.42
CA ALA A 238 -14.63 19.69 -2.68
C ALA A 238 -16.09 19.44 -3.03
N ASP A 239 -16.94 20.43 -2.81
CA ASP A 239 -18.34 20.36 -3.23
C ASP A 239 -18.43 20.67 -4.74
N PRO A 240 -18.92 19.75 -5.57
CA PRO A 240 -19.02 19.95 -7.02
C PRO A 240 -20.12 20.96 -7.37
N GLN A 241 -21.16 21.07 -6.54
CA GLN A 241 -22.35 21.90 -6.80
C GLN A 241 -22.23 23.30 -6.20
N ARG A 242 -21.51 23.45 -5.07
CA ARG A 242 -21.37 24.73 -4.36
C ARG A 242 -19.93 25.22 -4.35
N THR A 243 -19.64 26.15 -5.25
CA THR A 243 -18.31 26.72 -5.43
C THR A 243 -17.81 27.57 -4.26
N THR A 244 -18.71 28.02 -3.39
CA THR A 244 -18.41 28.84 -2.20
C THR A 244 -18.17 28.01 -0.95
N ARG A 245 -18.49 26.71 -0.97
CA ARG A 245 -18.24 25.82 0.17
C ARG A 245 -16.75 25.51 0.25
N SER A 246 -16.20 25.58 1.46
CA SER A 246 -14.81 25.19 1.71
C SER A 246 -14.56 23.75 1.32
N ALA A 247 -13.34 23.49 0.84
CA ALA A 247 -12.85 22.14 0.67
C ALA A 247 -12.64 21.48 2.05
N ARG A 248 -12.45 20.16 2.04
CA ARG A 248 -12.03 19.41 3.21
C ARG A 248 -10.77 18.64 2.88
N GLU A 249 -9.78 18.77 3.75
CA GLU A 249 -8.53 18.02 3.65
C GLU A 249 -8.47 16.99 4.76
N TYR A 250 -7.97 15.81 4.41
CA TYR A 250 -7.69 14.71 5.31
C TYR A 250 -6.21 14.41 5.26
N ARG A 251 -5.57 14.37 6.43
CA ARG A 251 -4.14 14.14 6.56
C ARG A 251 -3.86 12.77 7.13
N ILE A 252 -3.11 11.99 6.37
CA ILE A 252 -2.61 10.67 6.73
C ILE A 252 -1.09 10.77 6.86
N CYS A 253 -0.57 10.59 8.06
CA CYS A 253 0.86 10.65 8.31
C CYS A 253 1.48 9.26 8.16
N VAL A 254 2.50 9.12 7.32
CA VAL A 254 3.21 7.86 7.06
C VAL A 254 4.68 8.06 7.36
N ASP A 255 5.24 7.23 8.24
CA ASP A 255 6.69 7.13 8.48
C ASP A 255 7.28 6.09 7.52
N VAL A 256 8.22 6.51 6.69
CA VAL A 256 8.92 5.69 5.68
C VAL A 256 10.42 5.56 5.97
N SER A 257 10.83 5.77 7.24
CA SER A 257 12.22 5.65 7.69
C SER A 257 12.77 4.22 7.66
N ASP A 258 11.89 3.21 7.68
CA ASP A 258 12.24 1.79 7.56
C ASP A 258 11.71 1.23 6.24
N ALA A 259 12.21 0.05 5.84
CA ALA A 259 11.75 -0.70 4.68
C ALA A 259 10.25 -1.02 4.76
N GLN A 260 9.71 -1.17 5.98
CA GLN A 260 8.28 -1.34 6.21
C GLN A 260 7.68 -0.03 6.74
N PRO A 261 6.94 0.73 5.91
CA PRO A 261 6.32 1.96 6.36
C PRO A 261 5.22 1.71 7.39
N VAL A 262 4.95 2.73 8.21
CA VAL A 262 3.89 2.70 9.21
C VAL A 262 3.07 3.98 9.21
N THR A 263 1.78 3.84 9.47
CA THR A 263 0.91 4.98 9.75
C THR A 263 1.21 5.56 11.14
N VAL A 264 1.28 6.89 11.23
CA VAL A 264 1.48 7.61 12.49
C VAL A 264 0.19 8.30 12.95
N GLY A 265 -0.39 7.77 14.01
CA GLY A 265 -1.58 8.34 14.64
C GLY A 265 -2.85 8.22 13.81
N ARG A 266 -3.87 9.01 14.19
CA ARG A 266 -5.20 9.00 13.56
C ARG A 266 -5.28 10.00 12.41
N VAL A 267 -6.15 9.72 11.44
CA VAL A 267 -6.49 10.65 10.36
C VAL A 267 -6.97 11.97 10.95
N ARG A 268 -6.37 13.08 10.50
CA ARG A 268 -6.80 14.44 10.86
C ARG A 268 -7.60 15.03 9.71
N ARG A 269 -8.55 15.91 10.01
CA ARG A 269 -9.31 16.64 8.99
C ARG A 269 -9.56 18.08 9.40
N TRP A 270 -9.65 18.98 8.44
CA TRP A 270 -10.07 20.37 8.65
C TRP A 270 -10.72 20.93 7.38
N ALA A 271 -11.43 22.06 7.52
CA ALA A 271 -11.89 22.83 6.37
C ALA A 271 -10.70 23.59 5.76
N ALA A 272 -10.55 23.52 4.44
CA ALA A 272 -9.50 24.19 3.69
C ALA A 272 -10.10 25.22 2.72
N PRO A 273 -9.36 26.28 2.36
CA PRO A 273 -9.72 27.14 1.24
C PRO A 273 -9.93 26.30 -0.01
N ARG A 274 -10.83 26.72 -0.90
CA ARG A 274 -11.11 26.02 -2.17
C ARG A 274 -9.97 26.16 -3.17
#